data_AF-A0A196P0V9-F1
#
_entry.id   AF-A0A196P0V9-F1
#
_cell.length_a   1.000
_cell.length_b   1.000
_cell.length_c   1.000
_cell.angle_alpha   90.00
_cell.angle_beta   90.00
_cell.angle_gamma   90.00
#
_symmetry.space_group_name_H-M   'P 1'
#
loop_
_entity.id
_entity.type
_entity.pdbx_description
1 polymer ?
#
loop_
_entity_poly.entity_id
_entity_poly.type
_entity_poly.pdbx_seq_one_letter_code
_entity_poly.pdbx_strand_id
1 'polypeptide(L)'
;MAVICLALTGTAQALPTSPSERAMLFAACAGRFAAQETFWGQQPPADRDSDTFDTLTEAVLPAAIDYGMPPAVAQNAKFNAWRDHAYLRNDAEFSPDDGRRNRARDRLARELAECSDLIH
;
A
#
# COMPACT_ATOMS: atom_id res chain seq x y z
N MET A 1 -7.42 37.02 -27.41
CA MET A 1 -7.15 35.57 -27.36
C MET A 1 -6.91 35.22 -25.90
N ALA A 2 -7.80 34.42 -25.29
CA ALA A 2 -7.69 34.03 -23.89
C ALA A 2 -6.92 32.70 -23.79
N VAL A 3 -5.84 32.68 -23.01
CA VAL A 3 -5.07 31.48 -22.70
C VAL A 3 -5.75 30.81 -21.51
N ILE A 4 -6.38 29.67 -21.75
CA ILE A 4 -6.94 28.82 -20.69
C ILE A 4 -5.81 27.89 -20.24
N CYS A 5 -5.17 28.18 -19.10
CA CYS A 5 -4.31 27.23 -18.41
C CYS A 5 -5.18 26.17 -17.74
N LEU A 6 -5.34 25.01 -18.39
CA LEU A 6 -5.81 23.80 -17.71
C LEU A 6 -4.74 23.38 -16.70
N ALA A 7 -4.99 23.62 -15.41
CA ALA A 7 -4.21 23.02 -14.35
C ALA A 7 -4.53 21.52 -14.30
N LEU A 8 -3.60 20.69 -14.78
CA LEU A 8 -3.58 19.26 -14.49
C LEU A 8 -3.32 19.11 -12.98
N THR A 9 -4.37 18.93 -12.19
CA THR A 9 -4.27 18.53 -10.79
C THR A 9 -3.88 17.06 -10.73
N GLY A 10 -2.65 16.73 -11.11
CA GLY A 10 -2.04 15.46 -10.75
C GLY A 10 -1.68 15.52 -9.28
N THR A 11 -2.20 14.61 -8.47
CA THR A 11 -1.71 14.40 -7.11
C THR A 11 -0.31 13.81 -7.21
N ALA A 12 0.71 14.66 -7.26
CA ALA A 12 2.08 14.21 -7.08
C ALA A 12 2.18 13.64 -5.67
N GLN A 13 2.21 12.31 -5.55
CA GLN A 13 2.54 11.68 -4.28
C GLN A 13 3.98 12.08 -3.95
N ALA A 14 4.15 12.79 -2.83
CA ALA A 14 5.48 13.15 -2.36
C ALA A 14 6.28 11.86 -2.17
N LEU A 15 7.41 11.73 -2.88
CA LEU A 15 8.29 10.59 -2.73
C LEU A 15 8.71 10.47 -1.26
N PRO A 16 8.81 9.26 -0.69
CA PRO A 16 9.24 9.08 0.69
C PRO A 16 10.65 9.67 0.87
N THR A 17 10.75 10.64 1.76
CA THR A 17 11.93 11.50 1.92
C THR A 17 12.92 10.92 2.93
N SER A 18 12.45 10.13 3.89
CA SER A 18 13.28 9.45 4.89
C SER A 18 13.33 7.93 4.71
N PRO A 19 14.37 7.25 5.24
CA PRO A 19 14.41 5.79 5.30
C PRO A 19 13.22 5.20 6.07
N SER A 20 12.79 5.87 7.14
CA SER A 20 11.62 5.48 7.93
C SER A 20 10.32 5.50 7.12
N GLU A 21 10.10 6.54 6.32
CA GLU A 21 8.93 6.62 5.43
C GLU A 21 8.96 5.51 4.37
N ARG A 22 10.12 5.25 3.78
CA ARG A 22 10.30 4.16 2.80
C ARG A 22 9.99 2.79 3.43
N ALA A 23 10.55 2.50 4.60
CA ALA A 23 10.31 1.23 5.29
C ALA A 23 8.84 1.03 5.63
N MET A 24 8.14 2.07 6.11
CA MET A 24 6.70 2.00 6.38
C MET A 24 5.89 1.78 5.10
N LEU A 25 6.23 2.48 4.02
CA LEU A 25 5.53 2.39 2.76
C LEU A 25 5.67 0.99 2.14
N PHE A 26 6.89 0.45 2.08
CA PHE A 26 7.14 -0.89 1.56
C PHE A 26 6.48 -1.97 2.42
N ALA A 27 6.59 -1.88 3.76
CA ALA A 27 5.92 -2.83 4.64
C ALA A 27 4.39 -2.80 4.48
N ALA A 28 3.81 -1.61 4.29
CA ALA A 28 2.38 -1.47 4.04
C ALA A 28 1.97 -2.12 2.72
N CYS A 29 2.74 -1.93 1.66
CA CYS A 29 2.48 -2.57 0.36
C CYS A 29 2.64 -4.09 0.41
N ALA A 30 3.65 -4.60 1.12
CA ALA A 30 3.80 -6.04 1.37
C ALA A 30 2.55 -6.61 2.07
N GLY A 31 2.05 -5.93 3.10
CA GLY A 31 0.84 -6.35 3.83
C GLY A 31 -0.41 -6.38 2.94
N ARG A 32 -0.61 -5.35 2.12
CA ARG A 32 -1.77 -5.24 1.21
C ARG A 32 -1.77 -6.35 0.15
N PHE A 33 -0.63 -6.60 -0.49
CA PHE A 33 -0.50 -7.69 -1.47
C PHE A 33 -0.63 -9.07 -0.82
N ALA A 34 -0.03 -9.29 0.36
CA ALA A 34 -0.23 -10.53 1.11
C ALA A 34 -1.71 -10.78 1.46
N ALA A 35 -2.48 -9.74 1.77
CA ALA A 35 -3.90 -9.87 2.02
C ALA A 35 -4.67 -10.23 0.74
N GLN A 36 -4.29 -9.64 -0.39
CA GLN A 36 -4.86 -9.94 -1.70
C GLN A 36 -4.56 -11.39 -2.14
N GLU A 37 -3.33 -11.85 -1.97
CA GLU A 37 -2.86 -13.22 -2.26
C GLU A 37 -3.62 -14.26 -1.43
N THR A 38 -3.83 -13.98 -0.14
CA THR A 38 -4.51 -14.89 0.78
C THR A 38 -6.02 -14.94 0.49
N PHE A 39 -6.61 -13.86 -0.03
CA PHE A 39 -8.04 -13.80 -0.31
C PHE A 39 -8.38 -14.58 -1.60
N TRP A 40 -8.94 -15.79 -1.41
CA TRP A 40 -9.33 -16.72 -2.48
C TRP A 40 -8.18 -17.26 -3.36
N GLY A 41 -6.92 -17.10 -2.93
CA GLY A 41 -5.76 -17.62 -3.65
C GLY A 41 -5.52 -16.92 -4.99
N GLN A 42 -5.95 -15.67 -5.14
CA GLN A 42 -5.66 -14.89 -6.35
C GLN A 42 -4.16 -14.63 -6.45
N GLN A 43 -3.58 -14.92 -7.61
CA GLN A 43 -2.18 -14.62 -7.88
C GLN A 43 -2.03 -13.13 -8.21
N PRO A 44 -1.10 -12.42 -7.56
CA PRO A 44 -0.74 -11.05 -7.94
C PRO A 44 -0.09 -11.05 -9.34
N PRO A 45 0.00 -9.88 -10.00
CA PRO A 45 0.92 -9.72 -11.12
C PRO A 45 2.35 -10.06 -10.66
N ALA A 46 3.11 -10.78 -11.48
CA ALA A 46 4.34 -11.47 -11.07
C ALA A 46 5.46 -10.60 -10.47
N ASP A 47 5.46 -9.29 -10.73
CA ASP A 47 6.44 -8.32 -10.23
C ASP A 47 5.89 -7.44 -9.09
N ARG A 48 4.63 -7.64 -8.70
CA ARG A 48 3.87 -6.77 -7.78
C ARG A 48 3.20 -7.62 -6.71
N ASP A 49 4.03 -8.31 -5.94
CA ASP A 49 3.63 -9.24 -4.88
C ASP A 49 4.14 -8.83 -3.49
N SER A 50 3.69 -9.54 -2.45
CA SER A 50 4.15 -9.31 -1.08
C SER A 50 5.67 -9.43 -0.96
N ASP A 51 6.25 -10.47 -1.55
CA ASP A 51 7.66 -10.85 -1.36
C ASP A 51 8.62 -9.80 -1.93
N THR A 52 8.25 -9.17 -3.05
CA THR A 52 8.98 -8.05 -3.63
C THR A 52 9.06 -6.88 -2.66
N PHE A 53 7.94 -6.50 -2.04
CA PHE A 53 7.91 -5.41 -1.06
C PHE A 53 8.54 -5.78 0.29
N ASP A 54 8.51 -7.04 0.70
CA ASP A 54 9.26 -7.52 1.86
C ASP A 54 10.76 -7.32 1.63
N THR A 55 11.27 -7.73 0.46
CA THR A 55 12.66 -7.54 0.08
C THR A 55 13.08 -6.07 0.15
N LEU A 56 12.25 -5.15 -0.36
CA LEU A 56 12.50 -3.71 -0.29
C LEU A 56 12.47 -3.19 1.15
N THR A 57 11.56 -3.71 1.98
CA THR A 57 11.47 -3.35 3.40
C THR A 57 12.74 -3.77 4.14
N GLU A 58 13.18 -5.01 3.95
CA GLU A 58 14.40 -5.56 4.55
C GLU A 58 15.64 -4.76 4.13
N ALA A 59 15.73 -4.34 2.87
CA ALA A 59 16.84 -3.54 2.37
C ALA A 59 16.94 -2.16 3.02
N VAL A 60 15.81 -1.53 3.35
CA VAL A 60 15.78 -0.16 3.93
C VAL A 60 15.77 -0.17 5.46
N LEU A 61 15.35 -1.28 6.08
CA LEU A 61 15.16 -1.37 7.52
C LEU A 61 16.38 -0.96 8.36
N PRO A 62 17.63 -1.35 8.03
CA PRO A 62 18.81 -0.91 8.79
C PRO A 62 18.93 0.62 8.82
N ALA A 63 18.79 1.29 7.67
CA ALA A 63 18.87 2.74 7.57
C ALA A 63 17.71 3.44 8.30
N ALA A 64 16.52 2.83 8.34
CA ALA A 64 15.40 3.35 9.10
C ALA A 64 15.66 3.28 10.62
N ILE A 65 16.21 2.17 11.11
CA ILE A 65 16.57 1.99 12.52
C ILE A 65 17.66 2.99 12.92
N ASP A 66 18.71 3.15 12.10
CA ASP A 66 19.77 4.14 12.32
C ASP A 66 19.23 5.58 12.31
N TYR A 67 18.18 5.84 11.51
CA TYR A 67 17.45 7.11 11.48
C TYR A 67 16.48 7.29 12.67
N GLY A 68 16.43 6.32 13.60
CA GLY A 68 15.65 6.41 14.84
C GLY A 68 14.28 5.72 14.81
N MET A 69 13.97 4.93 13.78
CA MET A 69 12.76 4.12 13.76
C MET A 69 12.83 3.04 14.86
N PRO A 70 11.81 2.92 15.73
CA PRO A 70 11.73 1.80 16.66
C PRO A 70 11.56 0.48 15.88
N PRO A 71 12.37 -0.56 16.14
CA PRO A 71 12.29 -1.82 15.39
C PRO A 71 10.90 -2.48 15.42
N ALA A 72 10.19 -2.34 16.54
CA ALA A 72 8.82 -2.86 16.69
C ALA A 72 7.82 -2.20 15.72
N VAL A 73 8.02 -0.93 15.35
CA VAL A 73 7.14 -0.24 14.39
C VAL A 73 7.28 -0.86 13.01
N ALA A 74 8.53 -1.08 12.57
CA ALA A 74 8.80 -1.69 11.27
C ALA A 74 8.27 -3.12 11.17
N GLN A 75 8.48 -3.93 12.21
CA GLN A 75 8.04 -5.33 12.25
C GLN A 75 6.51 -5.47 12.20
N ASN A 76 5.77 -4.54 12.80
CA ASN A 76 4.31 -4.61 12.84
C ASN A 76 3.61 -3.94 11.65
N ALA A 77 4.32 -3.11 10.88
CA ALA A 77 3.73 -2.34 9.79
C ALA A 77 3.06 -3.25 8.74
N LYS A 78 3.73 -4.33 8.33
CA LYS A 78 3.17 -5.33 7.39
C LYS A 78 1.90 -5.96 7.92
N PHE A 79 1.94 -6.46 9.16
CA PHE A 79 0.81 -7.14 9.77
C PHE A 79 -0.42 -6.21 9.90
N ASN A 80 -0.20 -4.97 10.33
CA ASN A 80 -1.28 -3.99 10.43
C ASN A 80 -1.91 -3.68 9.07
N ALA A 81 -1.08 -3.46 8.05
CA ALA A 81 -1.57 -3.21 6.69
C ALA A 81 -2.32 -4.42 6.11
N TRP A 82 -1.80 -5.64 6.33
CA TRP A 82 -2.49 -6.88 5.94
C TRP A 82 -3.86 -6.98 6.57
N ARG A 83 -3.94 -6.79 7.89
CA ARG A 83 -5.19 -6.90 8.66
C ARG A 83 -6.21 -5.87 8.18
N ASP A 84 -5.79 -4.62 8.02
CA ASP A 84 -6.67 -3.53 7.60
C ASP A 84 -7.18 -3.75 6.16
N HIS A 85 -6.32 -4.23 5.26
CA HIS A 85 -6.70 -4.54 3.88
C HIS A 85 -7.63 -5.76 3.80
N ALA A 86 -7.41 -6.79 4.63
CA ALA A 86 -8.30 -7.93 4.75
C ALA A 86 -9.70 -7.54 5.25
N TYR A 87 -9.80 -6.61 6.22
CA TYR A 87 -11.09 -6.08 6.65
C TYR A 87 -11.80 -5.28 5.57
N LEU A 88 -11.08 -4.43 4.83
CA LEU A 88 -11.63 -3.72 3.68
C LEU A 88 -12.15 -4.70 2.63
N ARG A 89 -11.45 -5.81 2.41
CA ARG A 89 -11.89 -6.85 1.49
C ARG A 89 -13.19 -7.51 1.95
N ASN A 90 -13.30 -7.81 3.24
CA ASN A 90 -14.53 -8.35 3.82
C ASN A 90 -15.70 -7.38 3.62
N ASP A 91 -15.49 -6.08 3.86
CA ASP A 91 -16.50 -5.05 3.63
C ASP A 91 -16.90 -4.94 2.15
N ALA A 92 -15.92 -5.02 1.24
CA ALA A 92 -16.12 -4.94 -0.20
C ALA A 92 -16.89 -6.13 -0.79
N GLU A 93 -16.89 -7.27 -0.12
CA GLU A 93 -17.56 -8.49 -0.56
C GLU A 93 -18.89 -8.71 0.15
N PHE A 94 -18.91 -8.58 1.47
CA PHE A 94 -19.99 -9.08 2.31
C PHE A 94 -20.81 -8.00 3.01
N SER A 95 -20.47 -6.71 2.87
CA SER A 95 -21.25 -5.67 3.55
C SER A 95 -22.68 -5.59 2.99
N PRO A 96 -23.71 -5.58 3.87
CA PRO A 96 -25.10 -5.38 3.47
C PRO A 96 -25.42 -3.91 3.12
N ASP A 97 -24.52 -2.98 3.45
CA ASP A 97 -24.61 -1.57 3.08
C ASP A 97 -23.86 -1.36 1.75
N ASP A 98 -24.62 -1.07 0.69
CA ASP A 98 -24.11 -0.85 -0.66
C ASP A 98 -23.08 0.29 -0.72
N GLY A 99 -23.29 1.36 0.05
CA GLY A 99 -22.37 2.47 0.14
C GLY A 99 -21.06 2.08 0.80
N ARG A 100 -21.09 1.30 1.89
CA ARG A 100 -19.89 0.77 2.54
C ARG A 100 -19.13 -0.16 1.60
N ARG A 101 -19.83 -1.05 0.91
CA ARG A 101 -19.26 -1.98 -0.06
C ARG A 101 -18.53 -1.26 -1.21
N ASN A 102 -19.17 -0.25 -1.81
CA ASN A 102 -18.57 0.50 -2.91
C ASN A 102 -17.35 1.30 -2.46
N ARG A 103 -17.43 2.00 -1.32
CA ARG A 103 -16.27 2.74 -0.76
C ARG A 103 -15.10 1.81 -0.46
N ALA A 104 -15.37 0.60 0.04
CA ALA A 104 -14.34 -0.39 0.31
C ALA A 104 -13.67 -0.87 -1.00
N ARG A 105 -14.45 -1.17 -2.04
CA ARG A 105 -13.92 -1.52 -3.38
C ARG A 105 -13.04 -0.43 -3.95
N ASP A 106 -13.52 0.81 -3.93
CA ASP A 106 -12.76 1.95 -4.45
C ASP A 106 -11.45 2.14 -3.68
N ARG A 107 -11.48 1.95 -2.36
CA ARG A 107 -10.29 2.06 -1.51
C ARG A 107 -9.28 0.95 -1.79
N LEU A 108 -9.72 -0.30 -1.92
CA LEU A 108 -8.84 -1.43 -2.26
C LEU A 108 -8.13 -1.18 -3.60
N ALA A 109 -8.88 -0.76 -4.62
CA ALA A 109 -8.33 -0.49 -5.94
C ALA A 109 -7.27 0.62 -5.90
N ARG A 110 -7.53 1.71 -5.16
CA ARG A 110 -6.55 2.80 -4.98
C ARG A 110 -5.30 2.34 -4.23
N GLU A 111 -5.45 1.64 -3.10
CA GLU A 111 -4.31 1.23 -2.28
C GLU A 111 -3.36 0.28 -3.02
N LEU A 112 -3.88 -0.61 -3.87
CA LEU A 112 -3.06 -1.50 -4.71
C LEU A 112 -2.44 -0.77 -5.91
N ALA A 113 -3.15 0.19 -6.50
CA ALA A 113 -2.61 1.04 -7.56
C ALA A 113 -1.43 1.88 -7.04
N GLU A 114 -1.59 2.54 -5.90
CA GLU A 114 -0.53 3.31 -5.23
C GLU A 114 0.71 2.46 -4.96
N CYS A 115 0.54 1.21 -4.51
CA CYS A 115 1.66 0.30 -4.32
C CYS A 115 2.30 -0.11 -5.64
N SER A 116 1.50 -0.42 -6.65
CA SER A 116 2.01 -0.79 -7.98
C SER A 116 2.85 0.32 -8.60
N ASP A 117 2.48 1.59 -8.38
CA ASP A 117 3.18 2.77 -8.90
C ASP A 117 4.58 2.97 -8.31
N LEU A 118 4.93 2.31 -7.20
CA LEU A 118 6.24 2.43 -6.56
C LEU A 118 7.37 1.69 -7.27
N ILE A 119 7.04 0.67 -8.08
CA ILE A 119 8.00 -0.25 -8.69
C ILE A 119 7.84 -0.34 -10.21
N HIS A 120 7.32 0.72 -10.84
CA HIS A 120 7.22 0.84 -12.30
C HIS A 120 8.55 1.05 -13.02
#